data_AF-A0A924VMT9-F1
#
_entry.id   AF-A0A924VMT9-F1
#
_cell.length_a   1.000
_cell.length_b   1.000
_cell.length_c   1.000
_cell.angle_alpha   90.00
_cell.angle_beta   90.00
_cell.angle_gamma   90.00
#
_symmetry.space_group_name_H-M   'P 1'
#
loop_
_entity.id
_entity.type
_entity.pdbx_description
1 polymer ?
#
loop_
_entity_poly.entity_id
_entity_poly.type
_entity_poly.pdbx_seq_one_letter_code
_entity_poly.pdbx_strand_id
1 'polypeptide(L)' 'MTATRPVPTTIPGRSVRLQPVQRAHLPALFLAIGHPVVFAGGYGGGASGYRGKC' A
#
# COMPACT_ATOMS: atom_id res chain seq x y z
N MET A 1 -21.51 -16.16 11.78
CA MET A 1 -20.75 -16.47 10.55
C MET A 1 -19.36 -15.87 10.73
N THR A 2 -18.33 -16.70 10.88
CA THR A 2 -16.97 -16.24 11.20
C THR A 2 -16.23 -15.90 9.92
N ALA A 3 -15.72 -14.67 9.80
CA ALA A 3 -14.95 -14.26 8.63
C ALA A 3 -13.57 -14.94 8.62
N THR A 4 -13.20 -15.56 7.51
CA THR A 4 -11.87 -16.13 7.31
C THR A 4 -11.06 -15.25 6.38
N ARG A 5 -9.83 -14.91 6.79
CA ARG A 5 -8.93 -14.11 5.97
C ARG A 5 -8.40 -14.93 4.79
N PRO A 6 -8.49 -14.45 3.54
CA PRO A 6 -7.90 -15.12 2.40
C PRO A 6 -6.37 -15.20 2.48
N VAL A 7 -5.80 -16.24 1.88
CA VAL A 7 -4.35 -16.33 1.68
C VAL A 7 -3.94 -15.27 0.64
N PRO A 8 -2.93 -14.42 0.93
CA PRO A 8 -2.43 -13.47 -0.06
C PRO A 8 -1.90 -14.18 -1.30
N THR A 9 -2.37 -13.76 -2.48
CA THR A 9 -1.99 -14.35 -3.77
C THR A 9 -1.74 -13.25 -4.80
N THR A 10 -1.04 -13.59 -5.89
CA THR A 10 -0.85 -12.70 -7.02
C THR A 10 -2.10 -12.67 -7.89
N ILE A 11 -2.56 -11.47 -8.26
CA ILE A 11 -3.74 -11.27 -9.10
C ILE A 11 -3.28 -10.59 -10.40
N PRO A 12 -3.26 -11.30 -11.53
CA PRO A 12 -2.95 -10.70 -12.82
C PRO A 12 -4.15 -9.90 -13.36
N GLY A 13 -3.85 -8.76 -14.00
CA GLY A 13 -4.80 -7.96 -14.77
C GLY A 13 -4.21 -7.60 -16.14
N ARG A 14 -4.97 -6.88 -16.96
CA ARG A 14 -4.56 -6.56 -18.35
C ARG A 14 -3.30 -5.69 -18.42
N SER A 15 -3.19 -4.71 -17.53
CA SER A 15 -2.08 -3.74 -17.50
C SER A 15 -1.40 -3.64 -16.13
N VAL A 16 -1.99 -4.25 -15.10
CA VAL A 16 -1.53 -4.18 -13.71
C VAL A 16 -1.56 -5.58 -13.12
N ARG A 17 -0.53 -5.93 -12.34
CA ARG A 17 -0.48 -7.14 -11.54
C ARG A 17 -0.40 -6.76 -10.07
N LEU A 18 -1.28 -7.31 -9.25
CA LEU A 18 -1.21 -7.16 -7.80
C LEU A 18 -0.40 -8.32 -7.24
N GLN A 19 0.54 -8.02 -6.34
CA GLN A 19 1.36 -9.02 -5.68
C GLN A 19 1.24 -8.86 -4.16
N PRO A 20 1.36 -9.96 -3.40
CA PRO A 20 1.57 -9.86 -1.96
C PRO A 20 2.75 -8.93 -1.66
N VAL A 21 2.55 -8.00 -0.72
CA VAL A 21 3.60 -7.06 -0.33
C VAL A 21 4.76 -7.82 0.29
N GLN A 22 5.97 -7.52 -0.19
CA GLN A 22 7.22 -8.02 0.34
C GLN A 22 8.09 -6.84 0.79
N ARG A 23 9.02 -7.08 1.72
CA ARG A 23 9.90 -6.03 2.26
C ARG A 23 10.72 -5.32 1.15
N ALA A 24 11.12 -6.05 0.12
CA ALA A 24 11.85 -5.51 -1.02
C ALA A 24 11.04 -4.46 -1.82
N HIS A 25 9.71 -4.48 -1.75
CA HIS A 25 8.87 -3.50 -2.46
C HIS A 25 8.75 -2.17 -1.71
N LEU A 26 9.05 -2.15 -0.40
CA LEU A 26 8.77 -0.98 0.45
C LEU A 26 9.52 0.29 0.03
N PRO A 27 10.80 0.25 -0.38
CA PRO A 27 11.50 1.47 -0.81
C PRO A 27 10.84 2.11 -2.05
N ALA A 28 10.58 1.31 -3.09
CA ALA A 28 9.93 1.79 -4.31
C ALA A 28 8.49 2.25 -4.06
N LEU A 29 7.76 1.52 -3.20
CA LEU A 29 6.40 1.88 -2.81
C LEU A 29 6.40 3.23 -2.06
N PHE A 30 7.30 3.42 -1.10
CA PHE A 30 7.40 4.69 -0.38
C PHE A 30 7.70 5.86 -1.32
N LEU A 31 8.60 5.70 -2.29
CA LEU A 31 8.86 6.75 -3.28
C LEU A 31 7.62 7.07 -4.13
N ALA A 32 6.77 6.09 -4.42
CA ALA A 32 5.57 6.30 -5.23
C ALA A 32 4.41 6.96 -4.46
N ILE A 33 4.21 6.60 -3.18
CA ILE A 33 3.03 7.05 -2.41
C ILE A 33 3.36 7.92 -1.19
N GLY A 34 4.62 8.08 -0.85
CA GLY A 34 5.13 8.88 0.28
C GLY A 34 5.07 10.38 0.04
N HIS A 35 3.98 10.87 -0.56
CA HIS A 35 3.73 12.27 -0.82
C HIS A 35 2.54 12.75 0.00
N PRO A 36 2.59 13.96 0.61
CA PRO A 36 1.54 14.45 1.51
C PRO A 36 0.16 14.51 0.84
N VAL A 37 0.11 14.76 -0.48
CA VAL A 37 -1.13 14.76 -1.27
C VAL A 37 -1.87 13.41 -1.25
N VAL A 38 -1.14 12.29 -1.17
CA VAL A 38 -1.75 10.94 -1.10
C VAL A 38 -2.48 10.74 0.22
N PHE A 39 -1.94 11.29 1.31
CA PHE A 39 -2.50 11.15 2.65
C PHE A 39 -3.58 12.19 2.96
N ALA A 40 -3.69 13.26 2.16
CA ALA A 40 -4.66 14.34 2.35
C ALA A 40 -6.12 13.84 2.35
N GLY A 41 -6.42 12.77 1.60
CA GLY A 41 -7.74 12.15 1.54
C GLY A 41 -8.06 11.17 2.69
N GLY A 42 -7.20 11.06 3.72
CA GLY A 42 -7.42 10.14 4.84
C GLY A 42 -6.76 8.76 4.69
N TYR A 43 -6.12 8.47 3.55
CA TYR A 43 -5.38 7.22 3.34
C TYR A 43 -4.24 7.07 4.35
N GLY A 44 -3.95 5.85 4.80
CA GLY A 44 -2.83 5.57 5.71
C GLY A 44 -2.92 6.20 7.11
N GLY A 45 -4.10 6.67 7.54
CA GLY A 45 -4.28 7.43 8.79
C GLY A 45 -4.34 8.95 8.59
N GLY A 46 -4.50 9.40 7.35
CA GLY A 46 -4.58 10.81 6.99
C GLY A 46 -3.25 11.53 7.11
N ALA A 47 -3.27 12.85 7.27
CA ALA A 47 -2.05 13.65 7.43
C ALA A 47 -1.16 13.15 8.58
N SER A 48 -1.74 12.61 9.65
CA SER A 48 -1.00 11.99 10.78
C SER A 48 -0.25 10.70 10.39
N GLY A 49 -0.69 10.03 9.33
CA GLY A 49 -0.04 8.85 8.77
C GLY A 49 1.15 9.15 7.86
N TYR A 50 1.31 10.41 7.44
CA TYR A 50 2.42 10.81 6.58
C TYR A 50 3.74 10.81 7.36
N ARG A 51 4.61 9.85 7.05
CA ARG A 51 5.99 9.77 7.56
C ARG A 51 6.95 10.28 6.49
N GLY A 52 6.89 11.58 6.22
CA GLY A 52 7.94 12.24 5.45
C GLY A 52 9.17 12.36 6.35
N LYS A 53 10.28 11.75 5.95
CA LYS A 53 11.61 11.61 6.59
C LYS A 53 11.74 10.56 7.71
N CYS A 54 12.50 9.50 7.40
CA CYS A 54 13.50 8.91 8.30
C CYS A 54 14.85 9.50 7.89
#